data_AF-A0AA38RYP6-F1
#
_entry.id   AF-A0AA38RYP6-F1
#
_cell.length_a   1.000
_cell.length_b   1.000
_cell.length_c   1.000
_cell.angle_alpha   90.00
_cell.angle_beta   90.00
_cell.angle_gamma   90.00
#
_symmetry.space_group_name_H-M   'P 1'
#
loop_
_entity.id
_entity.type
_entity.pdbx_description
1 polymer ?
#
loop_
_entity_poly.entity_id
_entity_poly.type
_entity_poly.pdbx_seq_one_letter_code
_entity_poly.pdbx_strand_id
1 'polypeptide(L)'
;MSAIREAGATMAPDARAALISAFARRLHAFQAQARHFEVVTTVHNAADLLRPQLAPATPPPRQHGPRTLIVLDSSFNPPTKAHMRMATAAVQELASGDGGSRRGGLRVLLLLAVNNADKGAKPAAFEHRLVMMRQFAVDMHDELRGEETGGVVEKQGNTTTNTESEEGGKSSSSTPPIDIGLTTYPFFHEKSASIASSAFYNSAVTSESGGGTSTSPIPGDADSATAPEQVFLAGYDTLIRIFNPKYYSPPIPADAGVTTDTADRRKTPMQTALDPFLTRARLRVTMRTDDGWGGRDEQEQHVRALAEGGELEQVGGRREWARRIDLVEGGGEVVSSTLARRAAKEGKWEVLGTLVSQRVGEYVRSERLYTEDA
;
A
#
# COMPACT_ATOMS: atom_id res chain seq x y z
N MET A 1 -28.99 -7.32 -1.39
CA MET A 1 -27.91 -6.96 -2.34
C MET A 1 -28.20 -5.69 -3.15
N SER A 2 -29.45 -5.41 -3.55
CA SER A 2 -29.81 -4.17 -4.27
C SER A 2 -29.49 -2.88 -3.49
N ALA A 3 -29.87 -2.81 -2.21
CA ALA A 3 -29.65 -1.62 -1.37
C ALA A 3 -28.17 -1.27 -1.10
N ILE A 4 -27.23 -2.22 -1.21
CA ILE A 4 -25.79 -1.96 -0.98
C ILE A 4 -25.11 -1.46 -2.28
N ARG A 5 -25.59 -1.92 -3.45
CA ARG A 5 -25.19 -1.35 -4.74
C ARG A 5 -25.74 0.07 -4.92
N GLU A 6 -26.96 0.35 -4.46
CA GLU A 6 -27.54 1.70 -4.48
C GLU A 6 -27.04 2.61 -3.35
N ALA A 7 -26.75 2.10 -2.15
CA ALA A 7 -26.21 2.90 -1.04
C ALA A 7 -24.76 3.37 -1.27
N GLY A 8 -24.08 2.83 -2.29
CA GLY A 8 -22.80 3.35 -2.77
C GLY A 8 -22.94 4.59 -3.67
N ALA A 9 -24.12 4.83 -4.25
CA ALA A 9 -24.30 5.72 -5.40
C ALA A 9 -24.32 7.22 -5.04
N THR A 10 -24.53 7.58 -3.78
CA THR A 10 -24.31 8.95 -3.27
C THR A 10 -24.50 8.93 -1.75
N MET A 11 -23.41 9.12 -0.98
CA MET A 11 -23.55 9.43 0.45
C MET A 11 -24.41 10.69 0.60
N ALA A 12 -25.36 10.77 1.54
CA ALA A 12 -26.12 12.00 1.77
C ALA A 12 -25.18 13.19 2.08
N PRO A 13 -25.50 14.44 1.66
CA PRO A 13 -24.63 15.61 1.86
C PRO A 13 -24.12 15.77 3.31
N ASP A 14 -25.00 15.61 4.29
CA ASP A 14 -24.63 15.73 5.71
C ASP A 14 -23.66 14.63 6.16
N ALA A 15 -23.86 13.39 5.69
CA ALA A 15 -22.95 12.28 5.97
C ALA A 15 -21.56 12.52 5.34
N ARG A 16 -21.50 13.14 4.15
CA ARG A 16 -20.22 13.51 3.50
C ARG A 16 -19.49 14.59 4.29
N ALA A 17 -20.18 15.67 4.67
CA ALA A 17 -19.59 16.75 5.45
C ALA A 17 -19.07 16.25 6.81
N ALA A 18 -19.82 15.35 7.47
CA ALA A 18 -19.40 14.71 8.71
C ALA A 18 -18.13 13.85 8.52
N LEU A 19 -18.04 13.09 7.42
CA LEU A 19 -16.87 12.27 7.11
C LEU A 19 -15.62 13.11 6.82
N ILE A 20 -15.75 14.16 6.01
CA ILE A 20 -14.68 15.12 5.73
C ILE A 20 -14.18 15.75 7.05
N SER A 21 -15.10 16.20 7.89
CA SER A 21 -14.78 16.78 9.21
C SER A 21 -14.09 15.77 10.14
N ALA A 22 -14.47 14.49 10.09
CA ALA A 22 -13.84 13.44 10.88
C ALA A 22 -12.39 13.19 10.43
N PHE A 23 -12.13 13.15 9.12
CA PHE A 23 -10.78 13.03 8.59
C PHE A 23 -9.93 14.28 8.89
N ALA A 24 -10.50 15.48 8.78
CA ALA A 24 -9.81 16.72 9.14
C ALA A 24 -9.36 16.70 10.62
N ARG A 25 -10.23 16.26 11.55
CA ARG A 25 -9.85 16.10 12.96
C ARG A 25 -8.74 15.08 13.18
N ARG A 26 -8.79 13.92 12.50
CA ARG A 26 -7.73 12.90 12.60
C ARG A 26 -6.41 13.41 12.03
N LEU A 27 -6.44 14.10 10.90
CA LEU A 27 -5.25 14.70 10.29
C LEU A 27 -4.64 15.76 11.20
N HIS A 28 -5.45 16.66 11.75
CA HIS A 28 -4.99 17.66 12.71
C HIS A 28 -4.38 17.01 13.96
N ALA A 29 -5.01 15.96 14.50
CA ALA A 29 -4.46 15.22 15.63
C ALA A 29 -3.11 14.56 15.28
N PHE A 30 -2.98 13.96 14.09
CA PHE A 30 -1.73 13.38 13.61
C PHE A 30 -0.63 14.44 13.48
N GLN A 31 -0.92 15.59 12.88
CA GLN A 31 0.04 16.69 12.69
C GLN A 31 0.44 17.37 14.01
N ALA A 32 -0.48 17.43 14.98
CA ALA A 32 -0.21 17.98 16.31
C ALA A 32 0.62 17.02 17.18
N GLN A 33 0.60 15.73 16.87
CA GLN A 33 1.44 14.73 17.52
C GLN A 33 2.80 14.66 16.81
N ALA A 34 3.89 14.57 17.57
CA ALA A 34 5.24 14.35 17.02
C ALA A 34 5.43 12.90 16.52
N ARG A 35 4.41 12.32 15.87
CA ARG A 35 4.40 10.97 15.32
C ARG A 35 4.76 11.01 13.85
N HIS A 36 5.39 9.94 13.38
CA HIS A 36 5.78 9.82 11.98
C HIS A 36 4.89 8.90 11.15
N PHE A 37 4.09 8.06 11.80
CA PHE A 37 3.18 7.13 11.14
C PHE A 37 1.95 6.86 12.02
N GLU A 38 0.77 6.84 11.39
CA GLU A 38 -0.49 6.46 12.05
C GLU A 38 -1.45 5.82 11.05
N VAL A 39 -2.12 4.74 11.46
CA VAL A 39 -3.29 4.21 10.73
C VAL A 39 -4.54 4.91 11.22
N VAL A 40 -5.23 5.64 10.34
CA VAL A 40 -6.37 6.47 10.72
C VAL A 40 -7.70 5.72 10.68
N THR A 41 -7.82 4.69 9.83
CA THR A 41 -8.98 3.81 9.75
C THR A 41 -8.63 2.50 9.02
N THR A 42 -9.43 1.46 9.23
CA THR A 42 -9.33 0.17 8.55
C THR A 42 -10.66 -0.12 7.86
N VAL A 43 -10.61 -0.52 6.59
CA VAL A 43 -11.76 -0.88 5.75
C VAL A 43 -11.78 -2.39 5.54
N HIS A 44 -12.84 -3.04 6.01
CA HIS A 44 -13.02 -4.48 5.90
C HIS A 44 -13.93 -4.89 4.75
N ASN A 45 -14.93 -4.07 4.42
CA ASN A 45 -15.88 -4.33 3.33
C ASN A 45 -16.78 -3.10 3.08
N ALA A 46 -17.70 -3.23 2.11
CA ALA A 46 -18.64 -2.17 1.76
C ALA A 46 -19.58 -1.73 2.90
N ALA A 47 -19.87 -2.58 3.89
CA ALA A 47 -20.71 -2.21 5.03
C ALA A 47 -20.08 -1.10 5.89
N ASP A 48 -18.75 -0.92 5.82
CA ASP A 48 -18.11 0.18 6.52
C ASP A 48 -18.57 1.54 5.98
N LEU A 49 -18.91 1.67 4.69
CA LEU A 49 -19.45 2.92 4.13
C LEU A 49 -20.79 3.32 4.73
N LEU A 50 -21.59 2.35 5.20
CA LEU A 50 -22.89 2.59 5.79
C LEU A 50 -22.81 3.13 7.22
N ARG A 51 -21.62 3.06 7.85
CA ARG A 51 -21.43 3.58 9.21
C ARG A 51 -21.46 5.12 9.19
N PRO A 52 -22.32 5.77 10.01
CA PRO A 52 -22.39 7.23 10.09
C PRO A 52 -21.10 7.88 10.59
N GLN A 53 -20.31 7.14 11.38
CA GLN A 53 -19.07 7.61 11.98
C GLN A 53 -17.87 6.86 11.41
N LEU A 54 -16.74 7.57 11.29
CA LEU A 54 -15.48 7.00 10.86
C LEU A 54 -14.96 6.01 11.92
N ALA A 55 -15.09 4.72 11.62
CA ALA A 55 -14.60 3.65 12.48
C ALA A 55 -13.10 3.82 12.80
N PRO A 56 -12.68 3.49 14.03
CA PRO A 56 -11.26 3.49 14.38
C PRO A 56 -10.48 2.45 13.57
N ALA A 57 -9.17 2.62 13.48
CA ALA A 57 -8.28 1.61 12.92
C ALA A 57 -8.32 0.34 13.77
N THR A 58 -8.38 -0.82 13.12
CA THR A 58 -8.48 -2.12 13.79
C THR A 58 -7.13 -2.83 13.70
N PRO A 59 -6.31 -2.87 14.77
CA PRO A 59 -5.02 -3.54 14.71
C PRO A 59 -5.20 -5.04 14.39
N PRO A 60 -4.22 -5.68 13.74
CA PRO A 60 -4.28 -7.11 13.50
C PRO A 60 -4.34 -7.93 14.79
N PRO A 61 -4.96 -9.12 14.77
CA PRO A 61 -5.05 -9.99 15.94
C PRO A 61 -3.67 -10.34 16.48
N ARG A 62 -3.50 -10.31 17.81
CA ARG A 62 -2.19 -10.56 18.47
C ARG A 62 -1.63 -11.96 18.20
N GLN A 63 -2.49 -12.95 18.02
CA GLN A 63 -2.11 -14.35 17.80
C GLN A 63 -1.81 -14.66 16.33
N HIS A 64 -2.30 -13.82 15.41
CA HIS A 64 -2.17 -14.01 13.96
C HIS A 64 -1.96 -12.63 13.28
N GLY A 65 -0.83 -11.99 13.60
CA GLY A 65 -0.40 -10.76 12.92
C GLY A 65 -0.26 -10.98 11.42
N PRO A 66 -0.29 -9.91 10.59
CA PRO A 66 -0.07 -10.05 9.17
C PRO A 66 1.33 -10.62 8.95
N ARG A 67 1.44 -11.61 8.07
CA ARG A 67 2.73 -12.11 7.59
C ARG A 67 3.30 -11.15 6.55
N THR A 68 2.43 -10.57 5.74
CA THR A 68 2.79 -9.66 4.65
C THR A 68 1.93 -8.42 4.67
N LEU A 69 2.58 -7.26 4.66
CA LEU A 69 1.96 -5.94 4.52
C LEU A 69 2.27 -5.36 3.14
N ILE A 70 1.25 -5.28 2.29
CA ILE A 70 1.36 -4.66 0.97
C ILE A 70 1.18 -3.15 1.14
N VAL A 71 2.20 -2.37 0.80
CA VAL A 71 2.20 -0.91 0.97
C VAL A 71 2.07 -0.23 -0.38
N LEU A 72 0.97 0.48 -0.59
CA LEU A 72 0.77 1.37 -1.72
C LEU A 72 0.92 2.82 -1.23
N ASP A 73 2.10 3.39 -1.50
CA ASP A 73 2.43 4.78 -1.16
C ASP A 73 2.19 5.68 -2.37
N SER A 74 1.27 6.64 -2.24
CA SER A 74 0.93 7.56 -3.33
C SER A 74 0.31 8.86 -2.80
N SER A 75 0.25 9.87 -3.67
CA SER A 75 -0.45 11.11 -3.37
C SER A 75 -1.98 10.97 -3.38
N PHE A 76 -2.52 9.90 -4.00
CA PHE A 76 -3.95 9.60 -4.10
C PHE A 76 -4.82 10.82 -4.48
N ASN A 77 -4.40 11.54 -5.52
CA ASN A 77 -4.99 12.84 -5.88
C ASN A 77 -5.43 12.94 -7.36
N PRO A 78 -6.45 12.16 -7.81
CA PRO A 78 -7.16 11.11 -7.07
C PRO A 78 -6.48 9.73 -7.18
N PRO A 79 -6.85 8.72 -6.37
CA PRO A 79 -6.55 7.31 -6.68
C PRO A 79 -7.12 6.93 -8.06
N THR A 80 -6.46 6.03 -8.77
CA THR A 80 -6.80 5.68 -10.16
C THR A 80 -6.88 4.18 -10.36
N LYS A 81 -7.40 3.73 -11.51
CA LYS A 81 -7.40 2.31 -11.88
C LYS A 81 -6.00 1.70 -12.00
N ALA A 82 -4.96 2.49 -12.29
CA ALA A 82 -3.58 2.00 -12.23
C ALA A 82 -3.19 1.59 -10.79
N HIS A 83 -3.53 2.42 -9.80
CA HIS A 83 -3.36 2.08 -8.39
C HIS A 83 -4.13 0.81 -8.01
N MET A 84 -5.36 0.66 -8.53
CA MET A 84 -6.19 -0.53 -8.30
C MET A 84 -5.47 -1.78 -8.78
N ARG A 85 -5.07 -1.80 -10.05
CA ARG A 85 -4.38 -2.94 -10.68
C ARG A 85 -3.10 -3.33 -9.94
N MET A 86 -2.29 -2.36 -9.51
CA MET A 86 -1.07 -2.64 -8.74
C MET A 86 -1.39 -3.38 -7.44
N ALA A 87 -2.40 -2.91 -6.70
CA ALA A 87 -2.77 -3.47 -5.41
C ALA A 87 -3.47 -4.82 -5.53
N THR A 88 -4.45 -4.96 -6.43
CA THR A 88 -5.22 -6.20 -6.58
C THR A 88 -4.37 -7.33 -7.13
N ALA A 89 -3.53 -7.07 -8.13
CA ALA A 89 -2.61 -8.07 -8.67
C ALA A 89 -1.62 -8.56 -7.60
N ALA A 90 -1.10 -7.65 -6.75
CA ALA A 90 -0.21 -8.04 -5.65
C ALA A 90 -0.92 -8.93 -4.62
N VAL A 91 -2.17 -8.60 -4.25
CA VAL A 91 -2.97 -9.41 -3.33
C VAL A 91 -3.23 -10.80 -3.92
N GLN A 92 -3.61 -10.89 -5.19
CA GLN A 92 -3.95 -12.15 -5.86
C GLN A 92 -2.73 -13.06 -6.00
N GLU A 93 -1.59 -12.50 -6.42
CA GLU A 93 -0.33 -13.22 -6.56
C GLU A 93 0.13 -13.80 -5.21
N LEU A 94 0.18 -12.97 -4.18
CA LEU A 94 0.59 -13.38 -2.83
C LEU A 94 -0.41 -14.33 -2.15
N ALA A 95 -1.69 -14.25 -2.51
CA ALA A 95 -2.71 -15.20 -2.06
C ALA A 95 -2.58 -16.57 -2.72
N SER A 96 -2.13 -16.62 -3.98
CA SER A 96 -2.07 -17.84 -4.78
C SER A 96 -0.79 -18.66 -4.57
N GLY A 97 0.31 -18.02 -4.19
CA GLY A 97 1.64 -18.63 -4.11
C GLY A 97 1.87 -19.69 -3.01
N ASP A 98 0.90 -19.97 -2.12
CA ASP A 98 1.09 -20.93 -1.00
C ASP A 98 -0.17 -21.76 -0.68
N GLY A 99 -0.81 -22.34 -1.69
CA GLY A 99 -1.92 -23.29 -1.49
C GLY A 99 -3.18 -22.69 -0.84
N GLY A 100 -3.41 -21.38 -0.99
CA GLY A 100 -4.61 -20.68 -0.52
C GLY A 100 -4.66 -20.34 0.97
N SER A 101 -3.75 -20.87 1.80
CA SER A 101 -3.80 -20.72 3.27
C SER A 101 -3.24 -19.39 3.80
N ARG A 102 -2.70 -18.51 2.94
CA ARG A 102 -2.06 -17.22 3.35
C ARG A 102 -2.93 -15.99 3.26
N ARG A 103 -4.15 -16.03 2.70
CA ARG A 103 -5.03 -14.84 2.63
C ARG A 103 -5.28 -14.19 3.99
N GLY A 104 -5.41 -15.00 5.05
CA GLY A 104 -5.56 -14.50 6.43
C GLY A 104 -4.34 -13.76 6.99
N GLY A 105 -3.17 -13.91 6.36
CA GLY A 105 -1.93 -13.21 6.73
C GLY A 105 -1.61 -11.99 5.88
N LEU A 106 -2.47 -11.64 4.91
CA LEU A 106 -2.28 -10.47 4.05
C LEU A 106 -3.01 -9.25 4.60
N ARG A 107 -2.38 -8.09 4.45
CA ARG A 107 -2.98 -6.80 4.76
C ARG A 107 -2.47 -5.75 3.78
N VAL A 108 -3.34 -4.81 3.40
CA VAL A 108 -2.98 -3.72 2.49
C VAL A 108 -2.94 -2.41 3.27
N LEU A 109 -1.95 -1.56 3.01
CA LEU A 109 -1.82 -0.22 3.53
C LEU A 109 -1.79 0.79 2.38
N LEU A 110 -2.81 1.64 2.31
CA LEU A 110 -2.82 2.84 1.48
C LEU A 110 -2.17 3.97 2.28
N LEU A 111 -0.97 4.39 1.88
CA LEU A 111 -0.13 5.33 2.65
C LEU A 111 -0.06 6.70 1.99
N LEU A 112 -0.46 7.74 2.73
CA LEU A 112 -0.42 9.13 2.28
C LEU A 112 0.65 9.93 3.05
N ALA A 113 1.62 10.47 2.32
CA ALA A 113 2.60 11.40 2.89
C ALA A 113 2.02 12.82 3.01
N VAL A 114 2.06 13.40 4.21
CA VAL A 114 1.52 14.74 4.48
C VAL A 114 2.57 15.85 4.42
N ASN A 115 3.85 15.50 4.56
CA ASN A 115 4.99 16.42 4.47
C ASN A 115 5.79 16.18 3.18
N ASN A 116 5.12 16.10 2.02
CA ASN A 116 5.86 16.04 0.76
C ASN A 116 6.65 17.34 0.60
N ALA A 117 7.99 17.21 0.57
CA ALA A 117 8.98 18.26 0.78
C ALA A 117 8.91 19.51 -0.12
N ASP A 118 7.99 19.59 -1.09
CA ASP A 118 7.98 20.67 -2.09
C ASP A 118 6.60 21.25 -2.46
N LYS A 119 5.46 20.71 -2.01
CA LYS A 119 4.14 21.22 -2.48
C LYS A 119 3.07 21.11 -1.39
N GLY A 120 2.38 22.23 -1.12
CA GLY A 120 1.12 22.21 -0.37
C GLY A 120 0.09 21.24 -1.00
N ALA A 121 -1.01 20.97 -0.28
CA ALA A 121 -2.02 19.99 -0.68
C ALA A 121 -2.86 20.44 -1.90
N LYS A 122 -2.24 20.65 -3.05
CA LYS A 122 -2.91 21.01 -4.30
C LYS A 122 -3.06 19.79 -5.23
N PRO A 123 -4.13 19.72 -6.04
CA PRO A 123 -5.34 20.55 -5.94
C PRO A 123 -6.35 20.12 -4.86
N ALA A 124 -6.50 18.83 -4.54
CA ALA A 124 -7.40 18.43 -3.45
C ALA A 124 -6.72 18.46 -2.09
N ALA A 125 -7.42 18.98 -1.07
CA ALA A 125 -6.99 18.93 0.33
C ALA A 125 -6.89 17.48 0.83
N PHE A 126 -6.12 17.26 1.91
CA PHE A 126 -5.79 15.92 2.40
C PHE A 126 -7.02 15.13 2.87
N GLU A 127 -7.98 15.78 3.51
CA GLU A 127 -9.24 15.19 3.96
C GLU A 127 -10.06 14.64 2.80
N HIS A 128 -10.12 15.32 1.65
CA HIS A 128 -10.76 14.80 0.45
C HIS A 128 -10.02 13.59 -0.12
N ARG A 129 -8.67 13.59 -0.07
CA ARG A 129 -7.86 12.43 -0.48
C ARG A 129 -8.13 11.22 0.42
N LEU A 130 -8.26 11.42 1.72
CA LEU A 130 -8.62 10.35 2.66
C LEU A 130 -10.02 9.79 2.41
N VAL A 131 -11.00 10.65 2.07
CA VAL A 131 -12.33 10.17 1.63
C VAL A 131 -12.22 9.34 0.35
N MET A 132 -11.47 9.81 -0.66
CA MET A 132 -11.25 9.05 -1.89
C MET A 132 -10.52 7.73 -1.64
N MET A 133 -9.53 7.69 -0.75
CA MET A 133 -8.83 6.45 -0.36
C MET A 133 -9.79 5.45 0.30
N ARG A 134 -10.75 5.93 1.11
CA ARG A 134 -11.79 5.08 1.71
C ARG A 134 -12.73 4.49 0.68
N GLN A 135 -13.19 5.29 -0.29
CA GLN A 135 -14.00 4.80 -1.40
C GLN A 135 -13.24 3.80 -2.27
N PHE A 136 -11.98 4.13 -2.57
CA PHE A 136 -11.07 3.28 -3.34
C PHE A 136 -10.81 1.93 -2.65
N ALA A 137 -10.65 1.89 -1.32
CA ALA A 137 -10.51 0.64 -0.58
C ALA A 137 -11.75 -0.26 -0.70
N VAL A 138 -12.95 0.30 -0.75
CA VAL A 138 -14.18 -0.47 -0.93
C VAL A 138 -14.31 -0.98 -2.36
N ASP A 139 -14.02 -0.13 -3.36
CA ASP A 139 -13.94 -0.56 -4.75
C ASP A 139 -12.92 -1.70 -4.94
N MET A 140 -11.80 -1.67 -4.19
CA MET A 140 -10.79 -2.74 -4.21
C MET A 140 -11.31 -4.06 -3.64
N HIS A 141 -12.10 -4.01 -2.56
CA HIS A 141 -12.77 -5.20 -2.04
C HIS A 141 -13.76 -5.80 -3.04
N ASP A 142 -14.51 -4.96 -3.76
CA ASP A 142 -15.46 -5.40 -4.78
C ASP A 142 -14.72 -6.06 -5.97
N GLU A 143 -13.60 -5.47 -6.43
CA GLU A 143 -12.76 -6.02 -7.50
C GLU A 143 -12.19 -7.40 -7.11
N LEU A 144 -11.60 -7.51 -5.92
CA LEU A 144 -11.00 -8.76 -5.42
C LEU A 144 -12.03 -9.89 -5.26
N ARG A 145 -13.30 -9.57 -5.00
CA ARG A 145 -14.40 -10.54 -4.92
C ARG A 145 -14.93 -10.93 -6.29
N GLY A 146 -15.02 -9.98 -7.23
CA GLY A 146 -15.54 -10.21 -8.57
C GLY A 146 -14.72 -11.23 -9.37
N GLU A 147 -13.40 -11.22 -9.19
CA GLU A 147 -12.51 -12.15 -9.88
C GLU A 147 -12.58 -13.60 -9.35
N GLU A 148 -12.94 -13.81 -8.07
CA GLU A 148 -13.10 -15.16 -7.51
C GLU A 148 -14.25 -15.93 -8.17
N THR A 149 -15.28 -15.22 -8.65
CA THR A 149 -16.42 -15.81 -9.37
C THR A 149 -16.18 -16.01 -10.87
N GLY A 150 -15.13 -15.42 -11.45
CA GLY A 150 -14.81 -15.50 -12.88
C GLY A 150 -13.88 -16.65 -13.28
N GLY A 151 -13.29 -17.37 -12.32
CA GLY A 151 -12.27 -18.40 -12.55
C GLY A 151 -12.78 -19.80 -12.97
N VAL A 152 -14.07 -19.97 -13.29
CA VAL A 152 -14.62 -21.26 -13.75
C VAL A 152 -15.40 -21.08 -15.04
N VAL A 153 -14.71 -21.03 -16.18
CA VAL A 153 -15.32 -21.32 -17.48
C VAL A 153 -14.35 -22.16 -18.32
N GLU A 154 -14.52 -23.49 -18.30
CA GLU A 154 -14.83 -24.28 -19.49
C GLU A 154 -15.30 -25.72 -19.15
N LYS A 155 -16.50 -26.05 -19.66
CA LYS A 155 -17.07 -27.36 -20.13
C LYS A 155 -16.96 -28.57 -19.18
N GLN A 156 -18.02 -29.28 -18.78
CA GLN A 156 -19.19 -29.79 -19.51
C GLN A 156 -20.05 -30.60 -18.52
N GLY A 157 -21.37 -30.70 -18.72
CA GLY A 157 -22.15 -31.85 -18.26
C GLY A 157 -23.20 -31.62 -17.17
N ASN A 158 -24.46 -31.58 -17.63
CA ASN A 158 -25.74 -31.81 -16.97
C ASN A 158 -25.70 -32.73 -15.71
N THR A 159 -26.38 -32.35 -14.61
CA THR A 159 -27.43 -33.14 -13.91
C THR A 159 -27.97 -32.41 -12.67
N THR A 160 -29.29 -32.29 -12.62
CA THR A 160 -30.12 -31.85 -11.51
C THR A 160 -30.09 -32.84 -10.34
N THR A 161 -29.90 -32.38 -9.10
CA THR A 161 -30.61 -32.90 -7.91
C THR A 161 -30.55 -31.93 -6.74
N ASN A 162 -31.72 -31.65 -6.15
CA ASN A 162 -31.90 -31.02 -4.84
C ASN A 162 -31.39 -31.95 -3.74
N THR A 163 -30.69 -31.42 -2.73
CA THR A 163 -30.79 -31.90 -1.35
C THR A 163 -30.43 -30.76 -0.40
N GLU A 164 -31.33 -30.50 0.56
CA GLU A 164 -31.17 -29.56 1.66
C GLU A 164 -30.29 -30.15 2.77
N SER A 165 -29.63 -29.24 3.49
CA SER A 165 -29.05 -29.40 4.84
C SER A 165 -27.80 -30.27 4.98
N GLU A 166 -26.67 -29.64 5.31
CA GLU A 166 -25.96 -29.91 6.58
C GLU A 166 -24.86 -28.86 6.84
N GLU A 167 -24.78 -28.45 8.11
CA GLU A 167 -23.86 -27.47 8.66
C GLU A 167 -22.41 -27.98 8.61
N GLY A 168 -21.54 -27.20 7.96
CA GLY A 168 -20.09 -27.42 7.95
C GLY A 168 -19.41 -26.14 7.45
N GLY A 169 -18.69 -25.47 8.34
CA GLY A 169 -18.13 -24.13 8.13
C GLY A 169 -17.33 -23.99 6.84
N LYS A 170 -17.91 -23.33 5.83
CA LYS A 170 -17.17 -22.87 4.65
C LYS A 170 -16.24 -21.74 5.08
N SER A 171 -14.93 -21.96 4.94
CA SER A 171 -13.91 -20.92 5.07
C SER A 171 -14.27 -19.78 4.13
N SER A 172 -14.77 -18.67 4.67
CA SER A 172 -15.11 -17.51 3.86
C SER A 172 -13.83 -17.00 3.20
N SER A 173 -13.83 -16.86 1.88
CA SER A 173 -12.76 -16.20 1.13
C SER A 173 -12.78 -14.70 1.46
N SER A 174 -12.35 -14.34 2.67
CA SER A 174 -12.30 -12.95 3.08
C SER A 174 -11.16 -12.26 2.34
N THR A 175 -11.47 -11.15 1.67
CA THR A 175 -10.50 -10.20 1.16
C THR A 175 -9.69 -9.60 2.31
N PRO A 176 -8.39 -9.27 2.11
CA PRO A 176 -7.54 -8.75 3.18
C PRO A 176 -8.03 -7.38 3.68
N PRO A 177 -7.93 -7.07 4.99
CA PRO A 177 -8.21 -5.72 5.48
C PRO A 177 -7.34 -4.66 4.79
N ILE A 178 -7.92 -3.48 4.55
CA ILE A 178 -7.23 -2.35 3.92
C ILE A 178 -7.13 -1.20 4.91
N ASP A 179 -5.92 -0.85 5.30
CA ASP A 179 -5.61 0.28 6.15
C ASP A 179 -5.41 1.55 5.34
N ILE A 180 -5.82 2.68 5.92
CA ILE A 180 -5.49 4.02 5.44
C ILE A 180 -4.56 4.63 6.47
N GLY A 181 -3.35 4.94 6.06
CA GLY A 181 -2.31 5.49 6.93
C GLY A 181 -1.76 6.83 6.46
N LEU A 182 -1.23 7.58 7.42
CA LEU A 182 -0.53 8.84 7.23
C LEU A 182 0.94 8.66 7.58
N THR A 183 1.82 9.37 6.88
CA THR A 183 3.25 9.46 7.21
C THR A 183 3.78 10.88 7.03
N THR A 184 4.73 11.28 7.87
CA THR A 184 5.49 12.52 7.68
C THR A 184 6.80 12.32 6.90
N TYR A 185 7.21 11.07 6.68
CA TYR A 185 8.46 10.79 5.97
C TYR A 185 8.29 10.87 4.44
N PRO A 186 9.26 11.46 3.72
CA PRO A 186 9.24 11.51 2.27
C PRO A 186 9.83 10.23 1.63
N PHE A 187 10.77 9.55 2.29
CA PHE A 187 11.52 8.44 1.71
C PHE A 187 11.01 7.06 2.13
N PHE A 188 11.12 6.08 1.22
CA PHE A 188 10.62 4.71 1.43
C PHE A 188 11.28 4.00 2.63
N HIS A 189 12.58 4.19 2.82
CA HIS A 189 13.31 3.56 3.93
C HIS A 189 12.82 4.05 5.31
N GLU A 190 12.58 5.36 5.46
CA GLU A 190 12.04 5.93 6.68
C GLU A 190 10.57 5.53 6.91
N LYS A 191 9.75 5.51 5.85
CA LYS A 191 8.38 4.98 5.90
C LYS A 191 8.36 3.53 6.36
N SER A 192 9.24 2.70 5.80
CA SER A 192 9.35 1.30 6.18
C SER A 192 9.73 1.15 7.65
N ALA A 193 10.73 1.91 8.11
CA ALA A 193 11.19 1.90 9.49
C ALA A 193 10.10 2.36 10.48
N SER A 194 9.30 3.38 10.14
CA SER A 194 8.22 3.86 11.01
C SER A 194 7.03 2.91 11.08
N ILE A 195 6.71 2.24 9.97
CA ILE A 195 5.71 1.16 9.97
C ILE A 195 6.24 -0.03 10.81
N ALA A 196 7.53 -0.36 10.66
CA ALA A 196 8.19 -1.44 11.38
C ALA A 196 8.22 -1.26 12.90
N SER A 197 8.32 -0.02 13.37
CA SER A 197 8.35 0.30 14.81
C SER A 197 6.96 0.57 15.37
N SER A 198 5.92 0.60 14.53
CA SER A 198 4.56 0.88 14.94
C SER A 198 3.98 -0.22 15.83
N ALA A 199 3.50 0.16 17.01
CA ALA A 199 2.72 -0.73 17.87
C ALA A 199 1.48 -1.30 17.16
N PHE A 200 0.95 -0.60 16.14
CA PHE A 200 -0.20 -1.06 15.38
C PHE A 200 0.05 -2.42 14.72
N TYR A 201 1.16 -2.58 14.02
CA TYR A 201 1.49 -3.86 13.36
C TYR A 201 2.29 -4.82 14.24
N ASN A 202 2.88 -4.32 15.34
CA ASN A 202 3.66 -5.12 16.29
C ASN A 202 2.89 -5.54 17.55
N SER A 203 1.56 -5.38 17.59
CA SER A 203 0.74 -5.65 18.79
C SER A 203 0.83 -7.09 19.34
N ALA A 204 1.45 -8.02 18.63
CA ALA A 204 1.79 -9.35 19.12
C ALA A 204 2.95 -9.38 20.15
N VAL A 205 3.79 -8.33 20.20
CA VAL A 205 5.09 -8.36 20.91
C VAL A 205 5.02 -7.79 22.34
N THR A 206 4.00 -7.02 22.69
CA THR A 206 3.87 -6.45 24.04
C THR A 206 2.91 -7.28 24.90
N SER A 207 3.39 -8.44 25.36
CA SER A 207 2.90 -8.99 26.62
C SER A 207 3.74 -8.40 27.73
N GLU A 208 3.07 -7.68 28.62
CA GLU A 208 3.62 -7.17 29.86
C GLU A 208 4.27 -8.32 30.62
N SER A 209 5.57 -8.19 30.89
CA SER A 209 6.27 -8.93 31.93
C SER A 209 5.70 -8.55 33.29
N GLY A 210 4.55 -9.15 33.62
CA GLY A 210 4.13 -9.40 34.99
C GLY A 210 5.10 -10.41 35.60
N GLY A 211 5.66 -10.07 36.75
CA GLY A 211 6.82 -10.74 37.35
C GLY A 211 6.69 -12.26 37.50
N GLY A 212 7.80 -12.94 37.19
CA GLY A 212 7.96 -14.38 37.43
C GLY A 212 9.26 -14.90 36.81
N THR A 213 10.32 -14.94 37.62
CA THR A 213 11.55 -15.75 37.53
C THR A 213 12.11 -16.16 36.15
N SER A 214 13.32 -15.66 35.91
CA SER A 214 14.32 -16.10 34.92
C SER A 214 14.36 -17.62 34.69
N THR A 215 13.85 -18.05 33.53
CA THR A 215 14.30 -19.27 32.85
C THR A 215 14.68 -18.87 31.43
N SER A 216 15.95 -19.09 31.07
CA SER A 216 16.46 -18.85 29.72
C SER A 216 15.58 -19.57 28.68
N PRO A 217 15.24 -18.93 27.54
CA PRO A 217 14.44 -19.56 26.53
C PRO A 217 15.19 -20.72 25.88
N ILE A 218 14.52 -21.86 25.76
CA ILE A 218 14.96 -23.04 25.03
C ILE A 218 15.04 -22.67 23.53
N PRO A 219 16.16 -22.93 22.84
CA PRO A 219 16.22 -22.72 21.39
C PRO A 219 15.39 -23.81 20.69
N GLY A 220 14.22 -23.45 20.13
CA GLY A 220 13.39 -24.41 19.39
C GLY A 220 12.00 -23.93 18.95
N ASP A 221 11.37 -23.01 19.69
CA ASP A 221 10.03 -22.52 19.35
C ASP A 221 10.09 -21.17 18.62
N ALA A 222 10.16 -21.23 17.28
CA ALA A 222 10.33 -20.09 16.39
C ALA A 222 9.02 -19.40 15.97
N ASP A 223 8.04 -19.27 16.88
CA ASP A 223 6.84 -18.44 16.69
C ASP A 223 6.95 -17.09 17.44
N SER A 224 8.18 -16.58 17.56
CA SER A 224 8.42 -15.19 17.96
C SER A 224 7.93 -14.28 16.84
N ALA A 225 6.85 -13.53 17.09
CA ALA A 225 6.18 -12.66 16.12
C ALA A 225 7.14 -11.63 15.52
N THR A 226 7.75 -11.96 14.38
CA THR A 226 8.53 -11.03 13.57
C THR A 226 7.59 -10.03 12.88
N ALA A 227 7.99 -8.76 12.80
CA ALA A 227 7.24 -7.75 12.04
C ALA A 227 6.93 -8.24 10.61
N PRO A 228 5.77 -7.87 10.02
CA PRO A 228 5.40 -8.31 8.68
C PRO A 228 6.48 -7.95 7.65
N GLU A 229 6.71 -8.85 6.70
CA GLU A 229 7.46 -8.49 5.48
C GLU A 229 6.66 -7.42 4.73
N GLN A 230 7.33 -6.34 4.33
CA GLN A 230 6.69 -5.25 3.61
C GLN A 230 6.89 -5.41 2.10
N VAL A 231 5.81 -5.34 1.32
CA VAL A 231 5.87 -5.34 -0.14
C VAL A 231 5.44 -3.96 -0.62
N PHE A 232 6.41 -3.11 -0.97
CA PHE A 232 6.13 -1.78 -1.51
C PHE A 232 5.81 -1.87 -2.99
N LEU A 233 4.65 -1.34 -3.36
CA LEU A 233 4.22 -1.24 -4.74
C LEU A 233 4.76 0.06 -5.35
N ALA A 234 5.48 -0.04 -6.46
CA ALA A 234 6.11 1.10 -7.10
C ALA A 234 6.04 1.00 -8.63
N GLY A 235 6.11 2.14 -9.32
CA GLY A 235 6.35 2.18 -10.77
C GLY A 235 7.85 2.08 -11.07
N TYR A 236 8.19 1.68 -12.29
CA TYR A 236 9.58 1.63 -12.74
C TYR A 236 10.33 2.96 -12.56
N ASP A 237 9.68 4.09 -12.86
CA ASP A 237 10.24 5.43 -12.66
C ASP A 237 10.54 5.77 -11.18
N THR A 238 9.87 5.10 -10.24
CA THR A 238 10.16 5.21 -8.80
C THR A 238 11.33 4.31 -8.40
N LEU A 239 11.48 3.12 -9.01
CA LEU A 239 12.64 2.24 -8.80
C LEU A 239 13.96 2.97 -9.09
N ILE A 240 14.03 3.66 -10.24
CA ILE A 240 15.22 4.44 -10.63
C ILE A 240 15.54 5.51 -9.59
N ARG A 241 14.52 6.12 -8.99
CA ARG A 241 14.70 7.12 -7.92
C ARG A 241 15.17 6.50 -6.62
N ILE A 242 14.69 5.31 -6.26
CA ILE A 242 15.11 4.59 -5.05
C ILE A 242 16.63 4.32 -5.08
N PHE A 243 17.19 3.93 -6.22
CA PHE A 243 18.64 3.67 -6.33
C PHE A 243 19.47 4.87 -6.78
N ASN A 244 18.91 6.08 -6.74
CA ASN A 244 19.67 7.29 -7.04
C ASN A 244 20.32 7.86 -5.76
N PRO A 245 21.67 7.92 -5.68
CA PRO A 245 22.38 8.32 -4.47
C PRO A 245 22.06 9.75 -3.99
N LYS A 246 21.55 10.63 -4.87
CA LYS A 246 21.21 12.01 -4.53
C LYS A 246 20.16 12.14 -3.42
N TYR A 247 19.36 11.09 -3.19
CA TYR A 247 18.31 11.07 -2.17
C TYR A 247 18.79 10.66 -0.77
N TYR A 248 20.08 10.36 -0.59
CA TYR A 248 20.64 9.88 0.70
C TYR A 248 21.70 10.82 1.30
N SER A 249 21.79 12.05 0.81
CA SER A 249 22.72 13.09 1.29
C SER A 249 22.19 13.76 2.57
N PRO A 250 23.06 14.22 3.51
CA PRO A 250 24.40 14.76 3.29
C PRO A 250 25.55 13.74 3.42
N PRO A 251 26.74 14.03 2.88
CA PRO A 251 27.93 13.20 3.07
C PRO A 251 28.30 13.12 4.56
N ILE A 252 28.80 11.95 4.97
CA ILE A 252 29.43 11.75 6.28
C ILE A 252 30.62 12.73 6.36
N PRO A 253 30.73 13.58 7.40
CA PRO A 253 31.88 14.47 7.58
C PRO A 253 33.19 13.67 7.55
N ALA A 254 34.18 14.13 6.78
CA ALA A 254 35.48 13.45 6.60
C ALA A 254 36.27 13.32 7.91
N ASP A 255 35.86 14.07 8.91
CA ASP A 255 36.41 14.30 10.25
C ASP A 255 35.70 13.52 11.36
N ALA A 256 34.68 12.71 11.03
CA ALA A 256 34.14 11.70 11.94
C ALA A 256 35.16 10.55 12.12
N GLY A 257 36.18 10.81 12.95
CA GLY A 257 37.06 9.87 13.62
C GLY A 257 37.36 8.57 12.87
N VAL A 258 38.49 8.55 12.16
CA VAL A 258 39.18 7.31 11.81
C VAL A 258 39.53 6.59 13.11
N THR A 259 38.67 5.67 13.55
CA THR A 259 39.08 4.58 14.44
C THR A 259 39.46 3.44 13.52
N THR A 260 40.76 3.31 13.25
CA THR A 260 41.35 2.11 12.67
C THR A 260 41.33 1.02 13.71
N ASP A 261 40.19 0.35 13.91
CA ASP A 261 40.22 -1.08 14.21
C ASP A 261 38.85 -1.73 14.00
N THR A 262 38.91 -2.99 13.57
CA THR A 262 37.81 -3.89 13.14
C THR A 262 37.30 -3.72 11.70
N ALA A 263 37.00 -4.86 11.10
CA ALA A 263 36.72 -5.09 9.68
C ALA A 263 35.38 -4.50 9.18
N ASP A 264 35.05 -3.28 9.57
CA ASP A 264 33.81 -2.59 9.20
C ASP A 264 34.10 -1.61 8.06
N ARG A 265 33.82 -2.04 6.82
CA ARG A 265 33.85 -1.13 5.67
C ARG A 265 32.77 -0.07 5.90
N ARG A 266 33.18 1.19 6.11
CA ARG A 266 32.26 2.34 6.23
C ARG A 266 31.17 2.27 5.14
N LYS A 267 29.91 2.10 5.57
CA LYS A 267 28.76 2.07 4.66
C LYS A 267 28.57 3.43 3.99
N THR A 268 28.14 3.43 2.73
CA THR A 268 27.69 4.67 2.07
C THR A 268 26.39 5.17 2.71
N PRO A 269 26.01 6.45 2.59
CA PRO A 269 24.72 6.93 3.08
C PRO A 269 23.52 6.16 2.50
N MET A 270 23.60 5.79 1.21
CA MET A 270 22.60 4.95 0.56
C MET A 270 22.55 3.55 1.15
N GLN A 271 23.70 2.94 1.49
CA GLN A 271 23.73 1.64 2.19
C GLN A 271 23.16 1.74 3.61
N THR A 272 23.48 2.79 4.36
CA THR A 272 22.92 3.03 5.70
C THR A 272 21.39 3.11 5.66
N ALA A 273 20.83 3.73 4.62
CA ALA A 273 19.39 3.84 4.44
C ALA A 273 18.74 2.56 3.88
N LEU A 274 19.32 1.95 2.85
CA LEU A 274 18.70 0.87 2.10
C LEU A 274 18.98 -0.54 2.63
N ASP A 275 20.08 -0.77 3.35
CA ASP A 275 20.37 -2.07 3.99
C ASP A 275 19.21 -2.53 4.90
N PRO A 276 18.79 -1.74 5.93
CA PRO A 276 17.68 -2.16 6.78
C PRO A 276 16.35 -2.21 6.03
N PHE A 277 16.13 -1.33 5.06
CA PHE A 277 14.93 -1.30 4.24
C PHE A 277 14.76 -2.59 3.42
N LEU A 278 15.78 -2.98 2.64
CA LEU A 278 15.70 -4.15 1.77
C LEU A 278 15.93 -5.46 2.53
N THR A 279 16.42 -5.43 3.77
CA THR A 279 16.35 -6.59 4.65
C THR A 279 14.90 -6.94 4.97
N ARG A 280 14.05 -5.94 5.22
CA ARG A 280 12.66 -6.15 5.67
C ARG A 280 11.59 -6.00 4.60
N ALA A 281 11.92 -5.39 3.47
CA ALA A 281 10.99 -5.07 2.41
C ALA A 281 11.43 -5.63 1.05
N ARG A 282 10.42 -5.86 0.21
CA ARG A 282 10.52 -6.12 -1.23
C ARG A 282 9.90 -4.96 -2.00
N LEU A 283 10.40 -4.72 -3.20
CA LEU A 283 9.84 -3.78 -4.17
C LEU A 283 9.13 -4.57 -5.25
N ARG A 284 7.80 -4.47 -5.34
CA ARG A 284 7.04 -4.99 -6.49
C ARG A 284 6.85 -3.87 -7.49
N VAL A 285 7.64 -3.90 -8.55
CA VAL A 285 7.80 -2.80 -9.50
C VAL A 285 6.97 -3.09 -10.75
N THR A 286 5.99 -2.25 -11.02
CA THR A 286 5.18 -2.32 -12.24
C THR A 286 5.89 -1.59 -13.37
N MET A 287 6.16 -2.31 -14.46
CA MET A 287 6.73 -1.75 -15.69
C MET A 287 5.80 -0.70 -16.30
N ARG A 288 6.40 0.32 -16.91
CA ARG A 288 5.68 1.38 -17.63
C ARG A 288 6.34 1.58 -18.98
N THR A 289 5.82 0.96 -20.02
CA THR A 289 6.40 1.00 -21.37
C THR A 289 6.09 2.31 -22.11
N ASP A 290 6.08 3.44 -21.39
CA ASP A 290 5.88 4.76 -21.97
C ASP A 290 7.19 5.34 -22.52
N ASP A 291 7.05 6.36 -23.34
CA ASP A 291 8.06 7.01 -24.19
C ASP A 291 9.22 7.66 -23.40
N GLY A 292 9.16 7.70 -22.06
CA GLY A 292 10.20 8.29 -21.20
C GLY A 292 11.15 7.31 -20.50
N TRP A 293 10.78 6.03 -20.40
CA TRP A 293 11.52 5.05 -19.56
C TRP A 293 11.88 3.75 -20.29
N GLY A 294 11.70 3.74 -21.60
CA GLY A 294 12.07 2.63 -22.45
C GLY A 294 11.02 1.53 -22.55
N GLY A 295 11.25 0.63 -23.50
CA GLY A 295 10.40 -0.53 -23.74
C GLY A 295 10.50 -1.57 -22.62
N ARG A 296 9.64 -2.59 -22.69
CA ARG A 296 9.64 -3.73 -21.75
C ARG A 296 11.04 -4.35 -21.62
N ASP A 297 11.64 -4.70 -22.75
CA ASP A 297 12.93 -5.40 -22.79
C ASP A 297 14.05 -4.56 -22.17
N GLU A 298 14.02 -3.24 -22.37
CA GLU A 298 14.99 -2.31 -21.79
C GLU A 298 14.86 -2.24 -20.27
N GLN A 299 13.63 -2.21 -19.74
CA GLN A 299 13.37 -2.21 -18.29
C GLN A 299 13.76 -3.53 -17.63
N GLU A 300 13.44 -4.67 -18.26
CA GLU A 300 13.87 -5.98 -17.80
C GLU A 300 15.40 -6.12 -17.81
N GLN A 301 16.05 -5.65 -18.88
CA GLN A 301 17.50 -5.68 -19.00
C GLN A 301 18.17 -4.80 -17.94
N HIS A 302 17.64 -3.61 -17.65
CA HIS A 302 18.18 -2.76 -16.60
C HIS A 302 18.11 -3.43 -15.22
N VAL A 303 16.99 -4.03 -14.84
CA VAL A 303 16.88 -4.73 -13.55
C VAL A 303 17.84 -5.91 -13.47
N ARG A 304 18.07 -6.65 -14.57
CA ARG A 304 19.12 -7.68 -14.63
C ARG A 304 20.52 -7.09 -14.48
N ALA A 305 20.80 -5.96 -15.12
CA ALA A 305 22.08 -5.25 -14.99
C ALA A 305 22.34 -4.75 -13.56
N LEU A 306 21.31 -4.35 -12.81
CA LEU A 306 21.45 -4.05 -11.37
C LEU A 306 21.91 -5.28 -10.57
N ALA A 307 21.47 -6.48 -10.96
CA ALA A 307 21.84 -7.73 -10.28
C ALA A 307 23.20 -8.27 -10.70
N GLU A 308 23.61 -8.07 -11.95
CA GLU A 308 24.76 -8.76 -12.58
C GLU A 308 25.87 -7.83 -13.06
N GLY A 309 25.53 -6.62 -13.49
CA GLY A 309 26.40 -5.66 -14.19
C GLY A 309 27.17 -4.67 -13.30
N GLY A 310 26.98 -4.72 -11.98
CA GLY A 310 27.72 -3.86 -11.04
C GLY A 310 27.28 -2.39 -11.02
N GLU A 311 26.18 -2.04 -11.69
CA GLU A 311 25.66 -0.67 -11.75
C GLU A 311 25.29 -0.12 -10.36
N LEU A 312 24.72 -0.96 -9.49
CA LEU A 312 24.38 -0.56 -8.12
C LEU A 312 25.63 -0.22 -7.31
N GLU A 313 26.68 -1.02 -7.40
CA GLU A 313 27.93 -0.78 -6.67
C GLU A 313 28.61 0.51 -7.12
N GLN A 314 28.55 0.86 -8.41
CA GLN A 314 29.11 2.11 -8.95
C GLN A 314 28.47 3.36 -8.34
N VAL A 315 27.18 3.29 -8.00
CA VAL A 315 26.46 4.39 -7.32
C VAL A 315 26.50 4.27 -5.79
N GLY A 316 27.31 3.37 -5.25
CA GLY A 316 27.50 3.17 -3.81
C GLY A 316 26.47 2.24 -3.16
N GLY A 317 25.78 1.42 -3.96
CA GLY A 317 24.80 0.43 -3.54
C GLY A 317 25.36 -0.98 -3.38
N ARG A 318 24.48 -1.97 -3.44
CA ARG A 318 24.79 -3.40 -3.27
C ARG A 318 24.01 -4.26 -4.26
N ARG A 319 24.65 -5.16 -4.98
CA ARG A 319 23.95 -6.07 -5.93
C ARG A 319 22.89 -6.96 -5.29
N GLU A 320 23.04 -7.35 -4.03
CA GLU A 320 22.06 -8.20 -3.34
C GLU A 320 20.67 -7.56 -3.23
N TRP A 321 20.60 -6.23 -3.28
CA TRP A 321 19.34 -5.48 -3.32
C TRP A 321 18.48 -5.83 -4.53
N ALA A 322 19.08 -6.18 -5.66
CA ALA A 322 18.34 -6.56 -6.85
C ALA A 322 17.46 -7.81 -6.65
N ARG A 323 17.84 -8.70 -5.72
CA ARG A 323 17.05 -9.90 -5.36
C ARG A 323 15.75 -9.58 -4.61
N ARG A 324 15.59 -8.32 -4.17
CA ARG A 324 14.39 -7.82 -3.47
C ARG A 324 13.48 -7.02 -4.41
N ILE A 325 13.74 -7.05 -5.72
CA ILE A 325 12.95 -6.39 -6.75
C ILE A 325 12.18 -7.46 -7.53
N ASP A 326 10.86 -7.38 -7.49
CA ASP A 326 9.95 -8.19 -8.30
C ASP A 326 9.40 -7.30 -9.42
N LEU A 327 9.94 -7.45 -10.63
CA LEU A 327 9.49 -6.70 -11.80
C LEU A 327 8.26 -7.40 -12.42
N VAL A 328 7.17 -6.67 -12.60
CA VAL A 328 5.90 -7.19 -13.11
C VAL A 328 5.37 -6.38 -14.28
N GLU A 329 4.58 -7.01 -15.14
CA GLU A 329 3.96 -6.35 -16.29
C GLU A 329 2.96 -5.27 -15.86
N GLY A 330 3.05 -4.11 -16.50
CA GLY A 330 2.02 -3.07 -16.45
C GLY A 330 0.95 -3.34 -17.50
N GLY A 331 -0.23 -3.76 -17.09
CA GLY A 331 -1.38 -3.97 -17.99
C GLY A 331 -2.32 -2.76 -18.07
N GLY A 332 -3.06 -2.72 -19.19
CA GLY A 332 -4.20 -1.82 -19.41
C GLY A 332 -3.83 -0.44 -19.97
N GLU A 333 -4.86 0.40 -20.16
CA GLU A 333 -4.68 1.76 -20.68
C GLU A 333 -3.80 2.64 -19.77
N VAL A 334 -3.15 3.64 -20.38
CA VAL A 334 -2.35 4.65 -19.69
C VAL A 334 -3.25 5.49 -18.79
N VAL A 335 -3.17 5.24 -17.48
CA VAL A 335 -4.00 5.90 -16.47
C VAL A 335 -3.09 6.65 -15.49
N SER A 336 -3.35 7.94 -15.28
CA SER A 336 -2.64 8.75 -14.28
C SER A 336 -3.56 9.72 -13.56
N SER A 337 -3.21 10.11 -12.33
CA SER A 337 -3.97 11.11 -11.59
C SER A 337 -4.00 12.46 -12.33
N THR A 338 -2.96 12.80 -13.10
CA THR A 338 -2.94 14.00 -13.93
C THR A 338 -4.00 13.95 -15.03
N LEU A 339 -4.16 12.81 -15.71
CA LEU A 339 -5.23 12.62 -16.69
C LEU A 339 -6.61 12.70 -16.04
N ALA A 340 -6.78 12.11 -14.85
CA ALA A 340 -8.05 12.14 -14.12
C ALA A 340 -8.44 13.57 -13.72
N ARG A 341 -7.50 14.36 -13.19
CA ARG A 341 -7.72 15.77 -12.86
C ARG A 341 -8.08 16.59 -14.09
N ARG A 342 -7.42 16.37 -15.22
CA ARG A 342 -7.74 17.04 -16.48
C ARG A 342 -9.16 16.71 -16.95
N ALA A 343 -9.55 15.43 -16.92
CA ALA A 343 -10.90 15.01 -17.31
C ALA A 343 -11.98 15.66 -16.42
N ALA A 344 -11.76 15.71 -15.10
CA ALA A 344 -12.66 16.39 -14.16
C ALA A 344 -12.74 17.90 -14.42
N LYS A 345 -11.59 18.57 -14.64
CA LYS A 345 -11.52 19.98 -14.99
C LYS A 345 -12.31 20.34 -16.26
N GLU A 346 -12.23 19.48 -17.27
CA GLU A 346 -12.91 19.64 -18.55
C GLU A 346 -14.38 19.17 -18.52
N GLY A 347 -14.91 18.72 -17.36
CA GLY A 347 -16.26 18.19 -17.25
C GLY A 347 -16.50 16.87 -18.01
N LYS A 348 -15.43 16.18 -18.42
CA LYS A 348 -15.49 14.91 -19.17
C LYS A 348 -15.66 13.73 -18.22
N TRP A 349 -16.83 13.62 -17.60
CA TRP A 349 -17.12 12.62 -16.56
C TRP A 349 -17.01 11.17 -17.03
N GLU A 350 -17.38 10.88 -18.29
CA GLU A 350 -17.20 9.55 -18.88
C GLU A 350 -15.72 9.17 -18.97
N VAL A 351 -14.87 10.11 -19.41
CA VAL A 351 -13.42 9.90 -19.44
C VAL A 351 -12.86 9.74 -18.03
N LEU A 352 -13.35 10.50 -17.05
CA LEU A 352 -12.97 10.29 -15.65
C LEU A 352 -13.29 8.86 -15.19
N GLY A 353 -14.46 8.32 -15.57
CA GLY A 353 -14.89 6.96 -15.25
C GLY A 353 -13.99 5.86 -15.85
N THR A 354 -13.26 6.13 -16.94
CA THR A 354 -12.24 5.20 -17.46
C THR A 354 -10.92 5.26 -16.69
N LEU A 355 -10.67 6.34 -15.92
CA LEU A 355 -9.40 6.60 -15.24
C LEU A 355 -9.43 6.26 -13.74
N VAL A 356 -10.58 6.38 -13.08
CA VAL A 356 -10.74 6.11 -11.64
C VAL A 356 -11.81 5.04 -11.39
N SER A 357 -11.84 4.48 -10.18
CA SER A 357 -12.89 3.53 -9.79
C SER A 357 -14.22 4.25 -9.58
N GLN A 358 -15.34 3.51 -9.64
CA GLN A 358 -16.68 4.07 -9.69
C GLN A 358 -16.94 5.08 -8.55
N ARG A 359 -16.76 4.67 -7.28
CA ARG A 359 -17.08 5.51 -6.12
C ARG A 359 -16.15 6.71 -6.00
N VAL A 360 -14.91 6.59 -6.46
CA VAL A 360 -13.97 7.72 -6.53
C VAL A 360 -14.44 8.74 -7.58
N GLY A 361 -14.86 8.29 -8.77
CA GLY A 361 -15.36 9.17 -9.82
C GLY A 361 -16.63 9.90 -9.42
N GLU A 362 -17.56 9.19 -8.77
CA GLU A 362 -18.79 9.77 -8.20
C GLU A 362 -18.47 10.84 -7.15
N TYR A 363 -17.55 10.57 -6.23
CA TYR A 363 -17.14 11.53 -5.20
C TYR A 363 -16.47 12.78 -5.79
N VAL A 364 -15.56 12.60 -6.75
CA VAL A 364 -14.92 13.72 -7.47
C VAL A 364 -15.96 14.61 -8.13
N ARG A 365 -16.96 14.00 -8.80
CA ARG A 365 -18.05 14.72 -9.45
C ARG A 365 -18.95 15.44 -8.45
N SER A 366 -19.33 14.79 -7.34
CA SER A 366 -20.27 15.36 -6.37
C SER A 366 -19.68 16.55 -5.60
N GLU A 367 -18.41 16.47 -5.24
CA GLU A 367 -17.69 17.53 -4.52
C GLU A 367 -17.04 18.55 -5.46
N ARG A 368 -17.26 18.43 -6.78
CA ARG A 368 -16.66 19.28 -7.83
C ARG A 368 -15.15 19.43 -7.65
N LEU A 369 -14.47 18.34 -7.29
CA LEU A 369 -13.02 18.38 -7.13
C LEU A 369 -12.36 18.59 -8.50
N TYR A 370 -11.29 19.36 -8.51
CA TYR A 370 -10.45 19.64 -9.69
C TYR A 370 -11.10 20.53 -10.76
N THR A 371 -12.25 21.15 -10.51
CA THR A 371 -12.91 22.04 -11.47
C THR A 371 -12.33 23.45 -11.51
N GLU A 372 -11.62 23.87 -10.47
CA GLU A 372 -11.02 25.20 -10.34
C GLU A 372 -9.51 25.16 -10.63
N ASP A 373 -8.94 26.32 -11.00
CA ASP A 373 -7.48 26.47 -11.15
C ASP A 373 -6.80 26.46 -9.77
N ALA A 374 -5.79 25.60 -9.63
CA ALA A 374 -5.18 25.21 -8.35
C ALA A 374 -4.26 26.25 -7.71
#